data_AF-A0A8S2XGK5-F1
#
_entry.id   AF-A0A8S2XGK5-F1
#
_cell.length_a   1.000
_cell.length_b   1.000
_cell.length_c   1.000
_cell.angle_alpha   90.00
_cell.angle_beta   90.00
_cell.angle_gamma   90.00
#
_symmetry.space_group_name_H-M   'P 1'
#
loop_
_entity.id
_entity.type
_entity.pdbx_description
1 polymer ?
#
loop_
_entity_poly.entity_id
_entity_poly.type
_entity_poly.pdbx_seq_one_letter_code
_entity_poly.pdbx_strand_id
1 'polypeptide(L)'
;VKSSEIIFSQMIVHSVVLIIQISIVLFTALHVYKIPCMGNLIYVALLCFAQGFCGMTFGLVVSSIFVTEINAHQVTISTFYPVLLLCGILWPLEGQPLGMRKITTWLPMTKPVDAMRGILLK
;
A
#
# COMPACT_ATOMS: atom_id res chain seq x y z
N VAL A 1 -4.54 -4.79 -32.32
CA VAL A 1 -3.67 -3.93 -31.50
C VAL A 1 -3.03 -4.80 -30.44
N LYS A 2 -1.70 -4.80 -30.27
CA LYS A 2 -1.01 -5.76 -29.39
C LYS A 2 -1.37 -5.51 -27.92
N SER A 3 -1.75 -6.56 -27.19
CA SER A 3 -2.10 -6.49 -25.77
C SER A 3 -1.00 -5.86 -24.90
N SER A 4 0.25 -5.90 -25.35
CA SER A 4 1.40 -5.27 -24.68
C SER A 4 1.30 -3.74 -24.59
N GLU A 5 0.70 -3.05 -25.57
CA GLU A 5 0.62 -1.58 -25.56
C GLU A 5 -0.44 -1.06 -24.57
N ILE A 6 -1.49 -1.85 -24.35
CA ILE A 6 -2.58 -1.51 -23.42
C ILE A 6 -2.06 -1.60 -21.99
N ILE A 7 -1.33 -2.66 -21.65
CA ILE A 7 -0.74 -2.86 -20.32
C ILE A 7 0.30 -1.76 -20.03
N PHE A 8 1.12 -1.41 -21.02
CA PHE A 8 2.13 -0.36 -20.87
C PHE A 8 1.51 1.02 -20.59
N SER A 9 0.44 1.35 -21.31
CA SER A 9 -0.31 2.60 -21.07
C SER A 9 -0.94 2.63 -19.68
N GLN A 10 -1.53 1.52 -19.23
CA GLN A 10 -2.11 1.42 -17.88
C GLN A 10 -1.04 1.59 -16.80
N MET A 11 0.13 0.94 -16.93
CA MET A 11 1.22 1.09 -15.95
C MET A 11 1.69 2.54 -15.82
N ILE A 12 1.82 3.27 -16.94
CA ILE A 12 2.22 4.67 -16.93
C ILE A 12 1.16 5.53 -16.23
N VAL A 13 -0.11 5.39 -16.62
CA VAL A 13 -1.21 6.16 -16.02
C VAL A 13 -1.30 5.90 -14.51
N HIS A 14 -1.24 4.64 -14.09
CA HIS A 14 -1.28 4.28 -12.69
C HIS A 14 -0.08 4.82 -11.90
N SER A 15 1.13 4.82 -12.48
CA SER A 15 2.32 5.38 -11.83
C SER A 15 2.20 6.89 -11.58
N VAL A 16 1.67 7.64 -12.56
CA VAL A 16 1.44 9.09 -12.41
C VAL A 16 0.39 9.37 -11.34
N VAL A 17 -0.73 8.64 -11.35
CA VAL A 17 -1.78 8.75 -10.33
C VAL A 17 -1.22 8.44 -8.94
N LEU A 18 -0.34 7.44 -8.81
CA LEU A 18 0.33 7.11 -7.55
C LEU A 18 1.14 8.27 -7.00
N ILE A 19 1.97 8.91 -7.84
CA ILE A 19 2.81 10.04 -7.42
C ILE A 19 1.94 11.19 -6.92
N ILE A 20 0.85 11.50 -7.65
CA ILE A 20 -0.10 12.55 -7.25
C ILE A 20 -0.75 12.21 -5.91
N GLN A 21 -1.22 10.97 -5.75
CA GLN A 21 -1.87 10.52 -4.51
C GLN A 21 -0.92 10.60 -3.31
N ILE A 22 0.34 10.15 -3.46
CA ILE A 22 1.35 10.22 -2.41
C ILE A 22 1.64 11.68 -2.04
N SER A 23 1.76 12.56 -3.04
CA SER A 23 1.99 13.99 -2.82
C SER A 23 0.86 14.64 -2.02
N ILE A 24 -0.41 14.35 -2.39
CA ILE A 24 -1.58 14.85 -1.66
C ILE A 24 -1.59 14.35 -0.22
N VAL A 25 -1.39 13.05 -0.01
CA VAL A 25 -1.38 12.45 1.34
C VAL A 25 -0.27 13.05 2.21
N LEU A 26 0.94 13.20 1.66
CA LEU A 26 2.07 13.79 2.37
C LEU A 26 1.81 15.28 2.70
N PHE A 27 1.22 16.02 1.76
CA PHE A 27 0.83 17.41 1.98
C PHE A 27 -0.20 17.52 3.11
N THR A 28 -1.27 16.71 3.08
CA THR A 28 -2.28 16.69 4.14
C THR A 28 -1.69 16.28 5.49
N ALA A 29 -0.81 15.27 5.53
CA ALA A 29 -0.17 14.81 6.76
C ALA A 29 0.69 15.91 7.44
N LEU A 30 1.40 16.71 6.64
CA LEU A 30 2.25 17.78 7.17
C LEU A 30 1.49 19.07 7.47
N HIS A 31 0.64 19.54 6.55
CA HIS A 31 -0.05 20.81 6.69
C HIS A 31 -1.30 20.75 7.56
N VAL A 32 -2.11 19.67 7.44
CA VAL A 32 -3.38 19.56 8.18
C VAL A 32 -3.16 18.93 9.55
N TYR A 33 -2.40 17.83 9.60
CA TYR A 33 -2.19 17.09 10.85
C TYR A 33 -0.97 17.54 11.67
N LYS A 34 -0.13 18.45 11.15
CA LYS A 34 1.07 19.00 11.82
C LYS A 34 1.92 17.93 12.50
N ILE A 35 2.04 16.78 11.85
CA ILE A 35 2.77 15.66 12.41
C ILE A 35 4.26 16.04 12.47
N PRO A 36 4.93 15.93 13.64
CA PRO A 36 6.35 16.23 13.76
C PRO A 36 7.16 15.15 13.02
N CYS A 37 7.36 15.34 11.72
CA CYS A 37 8.29 14.51 10.96
C CYS A 37 9.72 14.94 11.32
N MET A 38 10.30 14.27 12.32
CA MET A 38 11.71 14.45 12.71
C MET A 38 12.68 13.82 11.70
N GLY A 39 12.22 12.85 10.89
CA GLY A 39 12.99 12.25 9.80
C GLY A 39 12.85 12.93 8.44
N ASN A 40 13.66 12.46 7.47
CA ASN A 40 13.72 13.01 6.12
C ASN A 40 12.49 12.61 5.28
N LEU A 41 11.71 13.62 4.87
CA LEU A 41 10.50 13.52 4.04
C LEU A 41 10.67 12.64 2.79
N ILE A 42 11.85 12.64 2.20
CA ILE A 42 12.16 11.90 0.96
C ILE A 42 12.05 10.39 1.19
N TYR A 43 12.48 9.90 2.36
CA TYR A 43 12.37 8.47 2.69
C TYR A 43 10.91 8.04 2.85
N VAL A 44 10.07 8.89 3.45
CA VAL A 44 8.63 8.63 3.58
C VAL A 44 7.96 8.57 2.21
N ALA A 45 8.28 9.53 1.33
CA ALA A 45 7.76 9.54 -0.03
C ALA A 45 8.18 8.30 -0.83
N LEU A 46 9.44 7.86 -0.70
CA LEU A 46 9.96 6.67 -1.37
C LEU A 46 9.35 5.37 -0.83
N LEU A 47 9.14 5.27 0.48
CA LEU A 47 8.43 4.15 1.12
C LEU A 47 6.97 4.08 0.67
N CYS A 48 6.26 5.22 0.64
CA CYS A 48 4.90 5.29 0.12
C CYS A 48 4.82 4.90 -1.35
N PHE A 49 5.79 5.31 -2.17
CA PHE A 49 5.87 4.94 -3.58
C PHE A 49 6.09 3.44 -3.76
N ALA A 50 7.05 2.85 -3.04
CA ALA A 50 7.30 1.41 -3.07
C ALA A 50 6.09 0.60 -2.59
N GLN A 51 5.41 1.05 -1.52
CA GLN A 51 4.20 0.42 -1.02
C GLN A 51 3.06 0.48 -2.05
N GLY A 52 2.84 1.65 -2.67
CA GLY A 52 1.85 1.84 -3.72
C GLY A 52 2.10 0.95 -4.94
N PHE A 53 3.35 0.88 -5.39
CA PHE A 53 3.76 0.03 -6.52
C PHE A 53 3.54 -1.46 -6.24
N CYS A 54 3.86 -1.90 -5.02
CA CYS A 54 3.59 -3.26 -4.58
C CYS A 54 2.08 -3.57 -4.52
N GLY A 55 1.28 -2.64 -3.99
CA GLY A 55 -0.18 -2.76 -3.95
C GLY A 55 -0.80 -2.89 -5.34
N MET A 56 -0.31 -2.13 -6.32
CA MET A 56 -0.75 -2.26 -7.71
C MET A 56 -0.43 -3.63 -8.31
N THR A 57 0.78 -4.12 -8.07
CA THR A 57 1.19 -5.45 -8.57
C THR A 57 0.32 -6.55 -7.95
N PHE A 58 0.01 -6.43 -6.65
CA PHE A 58 -0.91 -7.36 -5.99
C PHE A 58 -2.32 -7.30 -6.59
N GLY A 59 -2.87 -6.11 -6.82
CA GLY A 59 -4.18 -5.95 -7.47
C GLY A 59 -4.23 -6.52 -8.89
N LEU A 60 -3.14 -6.38 -9.65
CA LEU A 60 -3.02 -6.96 -11.00
C LEU A 60 -2.94 -8.50 -10.97
N VAL A 61 -2.21 -9.09 -10.01
CA VAL A 61 -2.16 -10.56 -9.82
C VAL A 61 -3.52 -11.11 -9.42
N VAL A 62 -4.24 -10.41 -8.53
CA VAL A 62 -5.60 -10.80 -8.18
C VAL A 62 -6.49 -10.73 -9.42
N SER A 63 -6.43 -9.63 -10.19
CA SER A 63 -7.22 -9.47 -11.41
C SER A 63 -6.93 -10.54 -12.48
N SER A 64 -5.68 -11.01 -12.61
CA SER A 64 -5.31 -12.02 -13.62
C SER A 64 -5.76 -13.44 -13.29
N ILE A 65 -6.09 -13.73 -12.04
CA ILE A 65 -6.53 -15.08 -11.59
C ILE A 65 -8.03 -15.28 -11.84
N PHE A 66 -8.83 -14.23 -11.91
CA PHE A 66 -10.28 -14.32 -12.02
C PHE A 66 -10.78 -14.08 -13.45
N VAL A 67 -11.62 -15.00 -13.94
CA VAL A 67 -12.19 -14.96 -15.30
C VAL A 67 -13.36 -13.98 -15.41
N THR A 68 -14.02 -13.66 -14.29
CA THR A 68 -15.20 -12.78 -14.25
C THR A 68 -14.88 -11.49 -13.52
N GLU A 69 -15.08 -10.34 -14.20
CA GLU A 69 -14.86 -8.98 -13.68
C GLU A 69 -15.49 -8.74 -12.29
N ILE A 70 -16.74 -9.19 -12.10
CA ILE A 70 -17.48 -9.04 -10.84
C ILE A 70 -16.83 -9.86 -9.71
N ASN A 71 -16.38 -11.09 -10.01
CA ASN A 71 -15.73 -11.94 -9.01
C ASN A 71 -14.33 -11.42 -8.67
N ALA A 72 -13.60 -10.90 -9.65
CA ALA A 72 -12.29 -10.26 -9.43
C ALA A 72 -12.40 -9.08 -8.47
N HIS A 73 -13.43 -8.24 -8.67
CA HIS A 73 -13.67 -7.09 -7.81
C HIS A 73 -14.07 -7.50 -6.38
N GLN A 74 -14.98 -8.47 -6.24
CA GLN A 74 -15.40 -8.96 -4.92
C GLN A 74 -14.26 -9.62 -4.15
N VAL A 75 -13.39 -10.37 -4.82
CA VAL A 75 -12.22 -10.99 -4.17
C VAL A 75 -11.18 -9.94 -3.78
N THR A 76 -10.99 -8.90 -4.59
CA THR A 76 -10.10 -7.78 -4.23
C THR A 76 -10.57 -7.10 -2.95
N ILE A 77 -11.87 -6.80 -2.84
CA ILE A 77 -12.46 -6.23 -1.61
C ILE A 77 -12.30 -7.21 -0.44
N SER A 78 -12.62 -8.48 -0.65
CA SER A 78 -12.52 -9.51 0.38
C SER A 78 -11.09 -9.72 0.88
N THR A 79 -10.09 -9.50 0.04
CA THR A 79 -8.66 -9.60 0.40
C THR A 79 -8.14 -8.31 1.03
N PHE A 80 -8.69 -7.16 0.66
CA PHE A 80 -8.32 -5.87 1.23
C PHE A 80 -8.70 -5.74 2.72
N TYR A 81 -9.89 -6.20 3.10
CA TYR A 81 -10.35 -6.19 4.50
C TYR A 81 -9.40 -6.89 5.49
N PRO A 82 -8.98 -8.14 5.29
CA PRO A 82 -8.05 -8.82 6.20
C PRO A 82 -6.66 -8.16 6.15
N VAL A 83 -6.18 -7.72 4.98
CA VAL A 83 -4.93 -6.98 4.88
C VAL A 83 -4.97 -5.72 5.75
N LEU A 84 -6.07 -4.96 5.72
CA LEU A 84 -6.26 -3.75 6.52
C LEU A 84 -6.32 -4.04 8.03
N LEU A 85 -7.01 -5.12 8.43
CA LEU A 85 -7.05 -5.60 9.82
C LEU A 85 -5.67 -6.04 10.33
N LEU A 86 -4.91 -6.76 9.49
CA LEU A 86 -3.58 -7.27 9.85
C LEU A 86 -2.49 -6.19 9.82
N CYS A 87 -2.61 -5.14 9.02
CA CYS A 87 -1.54 -4.15 8.76
C CYS A 87 -1.13 -3.28 9.97
N GLY A 88 -1.72 -3.47 11.15
CA GLY A 88 -1.28 -2.79 12.37
C GLY A 88 -2.01 -1.48 12.69
N ILE A 89 -3.03 -1.12 11.90
CA ILE A 89 -3.89 0.08 12.10
C ILE A 89 -4.90 -0.16 13.23
N LEU A 90 -5.55 -1.32 13.22
CA LEU A 90 -6.59 -1.69 14.19
C LEU A 90 -6.03 -2.44 15.40
N TRP A 91 -4.99 -3.26 15.21
CA TRP A 91 -4.32 -4.03 16.26
C TRP A 91 -2.81 -3.85 16.19
N PRO A 92 -2.12 -3.34 17.23
CA PRO A 92 -0.68 -3.09 17.19
C PRO A 92 0.12 -4.39 17.02
N LEU A 93 1.24 -4.32 16.29
CA LEU A 93 2.08 -5.49 16.00
C LEU A 93 2.60 -6.17 17.27
N GLU A 94 2.79 -5.41 18.36
CA GLU A 94 3.23 -5.96 19.66
C GLU A 94 2.19 -6.86 20.32
N GLY A 95 0.90 -6.71 20.00
CA GLY A 95 -0.19 -7.51 20.58
C GLY A 95 -0.62 -8.72 19.75
N GLN A 96 -0.01 -8.96 18.57
CA GLN A 96 -0.50 -9.99 17.64
C GLN A 96 0.00 -11.40 18.04
N PRO A 97 -0.87 -12.43 18.04
CA PRO A 97 -0.46 -13.82 18.28
C PRO A 97 0.53 -14.31 17.21
N LEU A 98 1.43 -15.22 17.58
CA LEU A 98 2.56 -15.69 16.76
C LEU A 98 2.18 -16.14 15.33
N GLY A 99 0.99 -16.71 15.15
CA GLY A 99 0.46 -17.11 13.84
C GLY A 99 0.14 -15.93 12.92
N MET A 100 -0.56 -14.90 13.43
CA MET A 100 -0.85 -13.68 12.68
C MET A 100 0.45 -12.95 12.34
N ARG A 101 1.35 -12.77 13.32
CA ARG A 101 2.61 -12.04 13.13
C ARG A 101 3.45 -12.61 11.97
N LYS A 102 3.47 -13.93 11.79
CA LYS A 102 4.14 -14.56 10.64
C LYS A 102 3.53 -14.09 9.32
N ILE A 103 2.20 -14.16 9.18
CA ILE A 103 1.46 -13.72 7.99
C ILE A 103 1.72 -12.23 7.74
N THR A 104 1.59 -11.39 8.77
CA THR A 104 1.84 -9.94 8.71
C THR A 104 3.27 -9.60 8.25
N THR A 105 4.27 -10.41 8.62
CA THR A 105 5.67 -10.17 8.22
C THR A 105 5.92 -10.47 6.73
N TRP A 106 5.14 -11.40 6.16
CA TRP A 106 5.12 -11.70 4.72
C TRP A 106 4.33 -10.69 3.91
N LEU A 107 3.40 -9.96 4.54
CA LEU A 107 2.66 -8.90 3.86
C LEU A 107 3.58 -7.69 3.59
N PRO A 108 3.72 -7.28 2.32
CA PRO A 108 4.58 -6.15 1.94
C PRO A 108 4.05 -4.80 2.45
N MET A 109 2.81 -4.73 2.91
CA MET A 109 2.22 -3.52 3.49
C MET A 109 2.63 -3.25 4.94
N THR A 110 3.08 -4.26 5.69
CA THR A 110 3.30 -4.10 7.14
C THR A 110 4.62 -3.42 7.46
N LYS A 111 5.69 -3.76 6.74
CA LYS A 111 7.03 -3.14 6.91
C LYS A 111 7.03 -1.62 6.67
N PRO A 112 6.36 -1.08 5.63
CA PRO A 112 6.29 0.37 5.42
C PRO A 112 5.47 1.12 6.48
N VAL A 113 4.42 0.53 7.05
CA VAL A 113 3.67 1.14 8.17
C VAL A 113 4.51 1.22 9.43
N ASP A 114 5.29 0.17 9.72
CA ASP A 114 6.23 0.15 10.85
C ASP A 114 7.39 1.16 10.64
N ALA A 115 7.93 1.23 9.41
CA ALA A 115 8.92 2.23 9.03
C ALA A 115 8.38 3.67 9.14
N MET A 116 7.14 3.92 8.72
CA MET A 116 6.50 5.23 8.88
C MET A 116 6.36 5.60 10.36
N ARG A 117 5.98 4.67 11.23
CA ARG A 117 5.98 4.88 12.69
C ARG A 117 7.38 5.18 13.24
N GLY A 118 8.39 4.46 12.77
CA GLY A 118 9.78 4.69 13.14
C GLY A 118 10.33 6.06 12.71
N ILE A 119 9.89 6.58 11.56
CA ILE A 119 10.28 7.89 11.03
C ILE A 119 9.49 9.04 11.69
N LEU A 120 8.27 8.77 12.16
CA LEU A 120 7.44 9.75 12.88
C LEU A 120 7.88 9.95 14.34
N LEU A 121 8.34 8.88 15.00
CA LEU A 121 8.67 8.87 16.43
C LEU A 121 10.17 9.09 16.71
N LYS A 122 11.03 9.14 15.69
CA LYS A 122 12.48 9.25 15.83
C LYS A 122 13.06 10.32 14.94
#